data_AF-U5BLK3-F1
#
_entry.id   AF-U5BLK3-F1
#
_cell.length_a   1.000
_cell.length_b   1.000
_cell.length_c   1.000
_cell.angle_alpha   90.00
_cell.angle_beta   90.00
_cell.angle_gamma   90.00
#
_symmetry.space_group_name_H-M   'P 1'
#
loop_
_entity.id
_entity.type
_entity.pdbx_description
1 polymer ?
#
loop_
_entity_poly.entity_id
_entity_poly.type
_entity_poly.pdbx_seq_one_letter_code
_entity_poly.pdbx_strand_id
1 'polypeptide(L)'
;MDLDNIAPYKYVINDFNDKGDLPEVEKEVPERSIFEPGGITLSAGTMELVEDILTAVLRDNLKVENERVLKNFTDLRNPALMDARLREINVRDVDNILDTTIPLEKLFTDLFFHVEENSALAAYLPTYVPPKIDGIIFNFYDIPPRPDARLSLGTSDHLKEFKFNSVYSANPTLVTPCSDAIEVVYQETLNLLVSQSEEQILQSQEFYEGIREDILNIKSERFAYLTDTLQGSVDELRRLGIAVNIASNELLAEGKITEEIYYGVKVFLVAFLVKSRQNLIMMEDTITAAIDTIYQIDIGRTDQAYNNFIEKLIAVFDEVIKDLNSTKIGALNNCHNQGGGS
;
A
#
# COMPACT_ATOMS: atom_id res chain seq x y z
N MET A 1 -36.68 14.05 -69.85
CA MET A 1 -36.95 13.58 -68.48
C MET A 1 -36.52 14.70 -67.57
N ASP A 2 -37.49 15.35 -66.92
CA ASP A 2 -37.26 16.47 -66.00
C ASP A 2 -36.47 15.99 -64.78
N LEU A 3 -35.37 16.69 -64.48
CA LEU A 3 -34.55 16.51 -63.28
C LEU A 3 -35.22 17.10 -62.02
N ASP A 4 -36.38 17.73 -62.16
CA ASP A 4 -37.06 18.51 -61.11
C ASP A 4 -37.97 17.67 -60.20
N ASN A 5 -38.05 16.34 -60.40
CA ASN A 5 -38.94 15.45 -59.64
C ASN A 5 -38.23 14.37 -58.81
N ILE A 6 -36.92 14.44 -58.60
CA ILE A 6 -36.27 13.60 -57.59
C ILE A 6 -36.56 14.25 -56.23
N ALA A 7 -37.57 13.74 -55.53
CA ALA A 7 -37.88 14.16 -54.16
C ALA A 7 -36.60 14.13 -53.31
N PRO A 8 -36.24 15.23 -52.61
CA PRO A 8 -35.05 15.25 -51.77
C PRO A 8 -35.20 14.19 -50.68
N TYR A 9 -34.26 13.26 -50.69
CA TYR A 9 -34.24 12.04 -49.87
C TYR A 9 -34.27 12.41 -48.38
N LYS A 10 -35.45 12.41 -47.77
CA LYS A 10 -35.66 12.77 -46.36
C LYS A 10 -35.43 11.61 -45.38
N TYR A 11 -35.05 10.42 -45.86
CA TYR A 11 -34.86 9.22 -45.04
C TYR A 11 -33.39 8.95 -44.64
N VAL A 12 -32.39 9.56 -45.29
CA VAL A 12 -30.96 9.14 -45.16
C VAL A 12 -30.26 9.65 -43.90
N ILE A 13 -30.75 10.70 -43.25
CA ILE A 13 -30.08 11.30 -42.09
C ILE A 13 -30.45 10.55 -40.78
N ASN A 14 -31.64 9.95 -40.70
CA ASN A 14 -32.12 9.33 -39.46
C ASN A 14 -31.35 8.04 -39.08
N ASP A 15 -30.92 7.23 -40.06
CA ASP A 15 -30.22 5.96 -39.79
C ASP A 15 -28.78 6.17 -39.26
N PHE A 16 -28.18 7.34 -39.51
CA PHE A 16 -26.89 7.74 -38.94
C PHE A 16 -27.06 8.49 -37.61
N ASN A 17 -28.14 9.26 -37.44
CA ASN A 17 -28.47 9.92 -36.17
C ASN A 17 -28.73 8.93 -35.02
N ASP A 18 -29.19 7.71 -35.32
CA ASP A 18 -29.43 6.65 -34.34
C ASP A 18 -28.15 5.89 -33.91
N LYS A 19 -27.00 6.12 -34.56
CA LYS A 19 -25.74 5.45 -34.16
C LYS A 19 -25.12 6.01 -32.88
N GLY A 20 -25.65 7.13 -32.36
CA GLY A 20 -25.44 7.61 -30.98
C GLY A 20 -23.98 7.86 -30.58
N ASP A 21 -23.80 8.44 -29.41
CA ASP A 21 -22.47 8.62 -28.81
C ASP A 21 -21.88 7.25 -28.42
N LEU A 22 -20.55 7.14 -28.35
CA LEU A 22 -19.93 6.00 -27.66
C LEU A 22 -20.48 5.93 -26.23
N PRO A 23 -20.90 4.76 -25.72
CA PRO A 23 -21.30 4.66 -24.34
C PRO A 23 -20.09 4.97 -23.45
N GLU A 24 -20.31 5.70 -22.35
CA GLU A 24 -19.28 5.89 -21.34
C GLU A 24 -18.87 4.52 -20.80
N VAL A 25 -17.60 4.17 -20.96
CA VAL A 25 -17.05 2.98 -20.31
C VAL A 25 -16.90 3.31 -18.83
N GLU A 26 -17.41 2.44 -17.96
CA GLU A 26 -17.36 2.68 -16.52
C GLU A 26 -15.90 2.67 -16.02
N LYS A 27 -15.52 3.75 -15.32
CA LYS A 27 -14.21 3.88 -14.65
C LYS A 27 -14.30 3.18 -13.30
N GLU A 28 -13.69 2.01 -13.20
CA GLU A 28 -13.63 1.26 -11.94
C GLU A 28 -12.47 1.74 -11.07
N VAL A 29 -12.76 2.00 -9.80
CA VAL A 29 -11.72 2.28 -8.79
C VAL A 29 -11.00 0.96 -8.47
N PRO A 30 -9.67 0.89 -8.61
CA PRO A 30 -8.93 -0.34 -8.32
C PRO A 30 -9.01 -0.69 -6.83
N GLU A 31 -9.12 -1.98 -6.53
CA GLU A 31 -9.11 -2.46 -5.15
C GLU A 31 -7.75 -2.16 -4.48
N ARG A 32 -7.79 -1.51 -3.32
CA ARG A 32 -6.59 -1.27 -2.51
C ARG A 32 -6.25 -2.48 -1.66
N SER A 33 -4.95 -2.70 -1.45
CA SER A 33 -4.49 -3.73 -0.53
C SER A 33 -4.82 -3.38 0.93
N ILE A 34 -5.24 -4.38 1.70
CA ILE A 34 -5.55 -4.24 3.13
C ILE A 34 -4.24 -4.32 3.91
N PHE A 35 -4.05 -3.36 4.82
CA PHE A 35 -2.87 -3.23 5.68
C PHE A 35 -3.28 -3.26 7.15
N GLU A 36 -2.77 -4.22 7.90
CA GLU A 36 -2.82 -4.22 9.36
C GLU A 36 -1.43 -3.86 9.89
N PRO A 37 -1.29 -2.73 10.62
CA PRO A 37 0.01 -2.34 11.16
C PRO A 37 0.49 -3.38 12.18
N GLY A 38 1.79 -3.70 12.10
CA GLY A 38 2.48 -4.47 13.12
C GLY A 38 2.69 -3.65 14.40
N GLY A 39 3.42 -4.21 15.37
CA GLY A 39 3.70 -3.49 16.61
C GLY A 39 4.51 -4.29 17.63
N ILE A 40 4.67 -3.69 18.81
CA ILE A 40 5.30 -4.32 19.97
C ILE A 40 4.20 -4.72 20.96
N THR A 41 4.30 -5.92 21.49
CA THR A 41 3.34 -6.45 22.48
C THR A 41 4.08 -6.89 23.75
N LEU A 42 3.43 -6.69 24.89
CA LEU A 42 3.88 -7.15 26.19
C LEU A 42 3.00 -8.31 26.65
N SER A 43 3.60 -9.30 27.32
CA SER A 43 2.83 -10.35 27.97
C SER A 43 2.10 -9.77 29.19
N ALA A 44 0.99 -10.40 29.60
CA ALA A 44 0.28 -10.02 30.82
C ALA A 44 1.19 -10.08 32.06
N GLY A 45 2.09 -11.07 32.11
CA GLY A 45 3.07 -11.21 33.19
C GLY A 45 4.11 -10.09 33.20
N THR A 46 4.56 -9.62 32.04
CA THR A 46 5.47 -8.45 31.94
C THR A 46 4.80 -7.19 32.48
N MET A 47 3.56 -6.92 32.07
CA MET A 47 2.81 -5.75 32.53
C MET A 47 2.59 -5.81 34.05
N GLU A 48 2.18 -6.96 34.58
CA GLU A 48 1.98 -7.14 36.02
C GLU A 48 3.28 -6.92 36.81
N LEU A 49 4.42 -7.43 36.32
CA LEU A 49 5.72 -7.25 36.98
C LEU A 49 6.12 -5.77 37.03
N VAL A 50 5.97 -5.05 35.91
CA VAL A 50 6.31 -3.63 35.81
C VAL A 50 5.41 -2.77 36.70
N GLU A 51 4.09 -2.99 36.66
CA GLU A 51 3.13 -2.30 37.51
C GLU A 51 3.38 -2.53 38.99
N ASP A 52 3.75 -3.76 39.37
CA ASP A 52 4.06 -4.09 40.75
C ASP A 52 5.32 -3.36 41.25
N ILE A 53 6.38 -3.29 40.44
CA ILE A 53 7.59 -2.51 40.77
C ILE A 53 7.25 -1.04 40.99
N LEU A 54 6.47 -0.44 40.09
CA LEU A 54 6.09 0.97 40.16
C LEU A 54 5.18 1.27 41.36
N THR A 55 4.27 0.36 41.70
CA THR A 55 3.31 0.56 42.79
C THR A 55 3.82 0.14 44.16
N ALA A 56 4.86 -0.71 44.23
CA ALA A 56 5.47 -1.16 45.48
C ALA A 56 6.06 0.01 46.30
N VAL A 57 6.49 1.08 45.64
CA VAL A 57 6.94 2.31 46.33
C VAL A 57 5.85 2.82 47.28
N LEU A 58 4.59 2.80 46.82
CA LEU A 58 3.42 3.29 47.56
C LEU A 58 2.78 2.24 48.48
N ARG A 59 2.93 0.94 48.17
CA ARG A 59 2.28 -0.19 48.89
C ARG A 59 3.19 -0.89 49.90
N ASP A 60 4.36 -0.33 50.13
CA ASP A 60 5.42 -0.77 51.03
C ASP A 60 6.13 -2.09 50.67
N ASN A 61 5.61 -2.95 49.78
CA ASN A 61 6.27 -4.20 49.36
C ASN A 61 5.93 -4.60 47.91
N LEU A 62 6.76 -5.46 47.32
CA LEU A 62 6.46 -6.18 46.07
C LEU A 62 5.57 -7.40 46.34
N LYS A 63 4.82 -7.85 45.33
CA LYS A 63 4.15 -9.16 45.40
C LYS A 63 5.18 -10.29 45.43
N VAL A 64 4.93 -11.31 46.25
CA VAL A 64 5.82 -12.46 46.45
C VAL A 64 6.11 -13.20 45.14
N GLU A 65 5.12 -13.28 44.26
CA GLU A 65 5.23 -13.90 42.94
C GLU A 65 6.23 -13.15 42.05
N ASN A 66 6.17 -11.82 42.05
CA ASN A 66 7.05 -10.96 41.27
C ASN A 66 8.46 -10.90 41.86
N GLU A 67 8.60 -10.92 43.19
CA GLU A 67 9.91 -11.10 43.82
C GLU A 67 10.58 -12.40 43.37
N ARG A 68 9.82 -13.50 43.27
CA ARG A 68 10.36 -14.78 42.79
C ARG A 68 10.84 -14.69 41.34
N VAL A 69 10.09 -14.00 40.48
CA VAL A 69 10.50 -13.74 39.10
C VAL A 69 11.79 -12.90 39.07
N LEU A 70 11.86 -11.83 39.86
CA LEU A 70 13.04 -10.98 39.96
C LEU A 70 14.27 -11.72 40.51
N LYS A 71 14.10 -12.66 41.44
CA LYS A 71 15.18 -13.56 41.89
C LYS A 71 15.71 -14.41 40.75
N ASN A 72 14.86 -14.92 39.86
CA ASN A 72 15.34 -15.69 38.72
C ASN A 72 16.21 -14.84 37.77
N PHE A 73 15.94 -13.53 37.65
CA PHE A 73 16.85 -12.60 36.95
C PHE A 73 18.19 -12.42 37.68
N THR A 74 18.22 -12.56 39.00
CA THR A 74 19.48 -12.55 39.78
C THR A 74 20.30 -13.80 39.61
N ASP A 75 19.67 -14.95 39.33
CA ASP A 75 20.34 -16.24 39.16
C ASP A 75 21.13 -16.32 37.84
N LEU A 76 20.87 -15.41 36.90
CA LEU A 76 21.76 -15.12 35.77
C LEU A 76 23.04 -14.37 36.18
N ARG A 77 23.34 -14.32 37.49
CA ARG A 77 24.59 -13.85 38.09
C ARG A 77 25.78 -14.54 37.43
N ASN A 78 26.33 -13.90 36.43
CA ASN A 78 27.74 -14.04 36.13
C ASN A 78 28.50 -13.14 37.13
N PRO A 79 29.39 -13.66 37.98
CA PRO A 79 30.19 -12.84 38.89
C PRO A 79 31.01 -11.76 38.17
N ALA A 80 31.30 -11.94 36.87
CA ALA A 80 31.93 -10.93 36.01
C ALA A 80 30.96 -9.80 35.58
N LEU A 81 29.65 -10.04 35.63
CA LEU A 81 28.58 -9.06 35.35
C LEU A 81 28.03 -8.41 36.64
N MET A 82 28.59 -8.72 37.83
CA MET A 82 28.40 -7.94 39.06
C MET A 82 29.11 -6.56 38.95
N ASP A 83 28.95 -5.92 37.80
CA ASP A 83 29.55 -4.64 37.51
C ASP A 83 28.82 -3.59 38.33
N ALA A 84 29.57 -2.73 39.03
CA ALA A 84 29.06 -1.53 39.66
C ALA A 84 28.21 -0.71 38.67
N ARG A 85 28.52 -0.83 37.38
CA ARG A 85 27.79 -0.23 36.27
C ARG A 85 26.28 -0.50 36.26
N LEU A 86 25.82 -1.72 36.58
CA LEU A 86 24.39 -2.03 36.62
C LEU A 86 23.68 -1.36 37.81
N ARG A 87 24.41 -1.09 38.90
CA ARG A 87 23.88 -0.36 40.07
C ARG A 87 23.78 1.14 39.81
N GLU A 88 24.53 1.65 38.83
CA GLU A 88 24.63 3.06 38.47
C GLU A 88 23.83 3.43 37.21
N ILE A 89 22.93 2.54 36.75
CA ILE A 89 22.03 2.85 35.63
C ILE A 89 21.30 4.15 35.95
N ASN A 90 21.56 5.16 35.13
CA ASN A 90 20.98 6.49 35.25
C ASN A 90 20.10 6.80 34.03
N VAL A 91 19.48 7.97 34.03
CA VAL A 91 18.59 8.41 32.93
C VAL A 91 19.31 8.42 31.59
N ARG A 92 20.59 8.83 31.54
CA ARG A 92 21.39 8.83 30.31
C ARG A 92 21.64 7.42 29.79
N ASP A 93 21.71 6.43 30.67
CA ASP A 93 21.91 5.04 30.25
C ASP A 93 20.63 4.48 29.62
N VAL A 94 19.46 4.80 30.17
CA VAL A 94 18.17 4.48 29.55
C VAL A 94 18.08 5.11 28.16
N ASP A 95 18.46 6.39 28.04
CA ASP A 95 18.47 7.11 26.77
C ASP A 95 19.44 6.45 25.76
N ASN A 96 20.66 6.14 26.18
CA ASN A 96 21.67 5.50 25.32
C ASN A 96 21.28 4.09 24.90
N ILE A 97 20.58 3.32 25.76
CA ILE A 97 20.10 1.99 25.40
C ILE A 97 19.06 2.09 24.30
N LEU A 98 18.12 3.05 24.39
CA LEU A 98 17.03 3.21 23.42
C LEU A 98 17.46 3.92 22.13
N ASP A 99 18.53 4.72 22.14
CA ASP A 99 19.07 5.39 20.96
C ASP A 99 19.69 4.39 19.98
N THR A 100 19.05 4.20 18.83
CA THR A 100 19.48 3.25 17.79
C THR A 100 20.81 3.64 17.13
N THR A 101 21.20 4.92 17.20
CA THR A 101 22.44 5.45 16.62
C THR A 101 23.67 5.20 17.49
N ILE A 102 23.48 4.93 18.78
CA ILE A 102 24.55 4.68 19.73
C ILE A 102 24.78 3.16 19.86
N PRO A 103 26.00 2.64 19.63
CA PRO A 103 26.29 1.23 19.87
C PRO A 103 26.02 0.83 21.31
N LEU A 104 25.34 -0.30 21.52
CA LEU A 104 25.11 -0.84 22.86
C LEU A 104 26.45 -1.19 23.52
N GLU A 105 26.58 -0.85 24.80
CA GLU A 105 27.69 -1.33 25.61
C GLU A 105 27.69 -2.88 25.59
N LYS A 106 28.89 -3.47 25.49
CA LYS A 106 29.04 -4.94 25.44
C LYS A 106 28.37 -5.60 26.65
N LEU A 107 28.48 -4.99 27.82
CA LEU A 107 27.83 -5.44 29.04
C LEU A 107 26.31 -5.65 28.87
N PHE A 108 25.62 -4.68 28.27
CA PHE A 108 24.16 -4.75 28.07
C PHE A 108 23.77 -5.79 27.03
N THR A 109 24.58 -5.91 25.98
CA THR A 109 24.41 -6.93 24.94
C THR A 109 24.58 -8.34 25.50
N ASP A 110 25.67 -8.59 26.23
CA ASP A 110 25.96 -9.90 26.84
C ASP A 110 24.87 -10.31 27.86
N LEU A 111 24.43 -9.34 28.68
CA LEU A 111 23.35 -9.56 29.64
C LEU A 111 22.03 -9.92 28.96
N PHE A 112 21.66 -9.19 27.91
CA PHE A 112 20.45 -9.45 27.14
C PHE A 112 20.44 -10.89 26.58
N PHE A 113 21.54 -11.34 25.97
CA PHE A 113 21.61 -12.70 25.41
C PHE A 113 21.44 -13.78 26.47
N HIS A 114 22.01 -13.60 27.68
CA HIS A 114 21.78 -14.54 28.77
C HIS A 114 20.31 -14.61 29.25
N VAL A 115 19.59 -13.48 29.21
CA VAL A 115 18.16 -13.44 29.50
C VAL A 115 17.36 -14.11 28.39
N GLU A 116 17.69 -13.85 27.13
CA GLU A 116 16.98 -14.39 25.96
C GLU A 116 17.14 -15.91 25.83
N GLU A 117 18.33 -16.45 26.13
CA GLU A 117 18.58 -17.90 26.15
C GLU A 117 17.78 -18.63 27.24
N ASN A 118 17.37 -17.93 28.29
CA ASN A 118 16.51 -18.49 29.33
C ASN A 118 15.03 -18.29 28.99
N SER A 119 14.42 -19.30 28.36
CA SER A 119 13.01 -19.26 27.92
C SER A 119 12.00 -18.82 28.99
N ALA A 120 12.25 -19.09 30.28
CA ALA A 120 11.37 -18.66 31.37
C ALA A 120 11.45 -17.15 31.64
N LEU A 121 12.61 -16.54 31.42
CA LEU A 121 12.85 -15.10 31.58
C LEU A 121 12.55 -14.32 30.29
N ALA A 122 12.83 -14.93 29.13
CA ALA A 122 12.49 -14.38 27.82
C ALA A 122 10.97 -14.11 27.67
N ALA A 123 10.12 -14.88 28.35
CA ALA A 123 8.67 -14.65 28.39
C ALA A 123 8.25 -13.31 29.01
N TYR A 124 9.16 -12.66 29.76
CA TYR A 124 8.93 -11.33 30.33
C TYR A 124 9.44 -10.20 29.43
N LEU A 125 10.06 -10.51 28.28
CA LEU A 125 10.54 -9.52 27.34
C LEU A 125 9.46 -9.16 26.29
N PRO A 126 9.51 -7.94 25.73
CA PRO A 126 8.59 -7.52 24.67
C PRO A 126 8.76 -8.37 23.41
N THR A 127 7.66 -8.63 22.72
CA THR A 127 7.63 -9.39 21.46
C THR A 127 7.16 -8.52 20.31
N TYR A 128 7.86 -8.60 19.18
CA TYR A 128 7.48 -7.95 17.94
C TYR A 128 6.41 -8.76 17.18
N VAL A 129 5.40 -8.07 16.67
CA VAL A 129 4.36 -8.61 15.80
C VAL A 129 4.50 -7.95 14.43
N PRO A 130 4.81 -8.72 13.36
CA PRO A 130 4.98 -8.15 12.04
C PRO A 130 3.65 -7.61 11.47
N PRO A 131 3.71 -6.61 10.57
CA PRO A 131 2.54 -6.15 9.84
C PRO A 131 1.95 -7.28 8.99
N LYS A 132 0.66 -7.16 8.68
CA LYS A 132 0.00 -8.05 7.72
C LYS A 132 -0.48 -7.26 6.52
N ILE A 133 -0.22 -7.84 5.36
CA ILE A 133 -0.74 -7.36 4.07
C ILE A 133 -1.43 -8.55 3.43
N ASP A 134 -2.60 -8.33 2.85
CA ASP A 134 -3.38 -9.41 2.25
C ASP A 134 -2.54 -10.19 1.21
N GLY A 135 -2.49 -11.52 1.37
CA GLY A 135 -1.68 -12.42 0.53
C GLY A 135 -0.15 -12.36 0.74
N ILE A 136 0.37 -11.57 1.69
CA ILE A 136 1.82 -11.44 1.95
C ILE A 136 2.15 -11.78 3.40
N ILE A 137 3.05 -12.75 3.57
CA ILE A 137 3.61 -13.10 4.87
C ILE A 137 5.01 -12.48 4.95
N PHE A 138 5.22 -11.57 5.90
CA PHE A 138 6.54 -11.05 6.22
C PHE A 138 7.28 -12.05 7.10
N ASN A 139 8.15 -12.86 6.49
CA ASN A 139 9.13 -13.67 7.21
C ASN A 139 10.45 -12.92 7.33
N PHE A 140 11.10 -13.00 8.50
CA PHE A 140 12.36 -12.31 8.83
C PHE A 140 13.55 -12.62 7.89
N TYR A 141 13.40 -13.57 6.95
CA TYR A 141 14.45 -14.00 6.02
C TYR A 141 14.13 -13.84 4.54
N ASP A 142 12.91 -13.43 4.17
CA ASP A 142 12.49 -13.38 2.77
C ASP A 142 11.78 -12.07 2.49
N ILE A 143 12.57 -11.06 2.12
CA ILE A 143 12.06 -9.95 1.31
C ILE A 143 11.90 -10.52 -0.10
N PRO A 144 10.67 -10.69 -0.63
CA PRO A 144 10.49 -11.24 -1.95
C PRO A 144 11.11 -10.29 -2.99
N PRO A 145 11.74 -10.81 -4.05
CA PRO A 145 12.21 -9.98 -5.14
C PRO A 145 11.03 -9.23 -5.74
N ARG A 146 11.27 -7.96 -6.08
CA ARG A 146 10.34 -7.11 -6.83
C ARG A 146 9.69 -7.93 -7.95
N PRO A 147 8.36 -7.88 -8.12
CA PRO A 147 7.76 -8.36 -9.35
C PRO A 147 8.35 -7.53 -10.49
N ASP A 148 9.12 -8.18 -11.36
CA ASP A 148 9.56 -7.62 -12.64
C ASP A 148 8.32 -7.47 -13.53
N ALA A 149 7.59 -6.38 -13.35
CA ALA A 149 6.58 -5.92 -14.28
C ALA A 149 7.11 -4.72 -15.06
N ARG A 150 8.28 -4.88 -15.69
CA ARG A 150 8.60 -4.11 -16.89
C ARG A 150 7.89 -4.76 -18.08
N LEU A 151 6.56 -4.66 -18.09
CA LEU A 151 5.83 -4.73 -19.34
C LEU A 151 6.23 -3.48 -20.11
N SER A 152 6.98 -3.67 -21.20
CA SER A 152 7.33 -2.60 -22.12
C SER A 152 6.03 -1.93 -22.55
N LEU A 153 5.88 -0.66 -22.16
CA LEU A 153 4.94 0.27 -22.78
C LEU A 153 5.27 0.28 -24.27
N GLY A 154 4.57 -0.55 -25.04
CA GLY A 154 4.41 -0.34 -26.46
C GLY A 154 3.71 1.00 -26.59
N THR A 155 4.47 2.02 -26.94
CA THR A 155 3.92 3.29 -27.39
C THR A 155 2.82 2.98 -28.40
N SER A 156 1.64 3.54 -28.14
CA SER A 156 0.43 3.54 -28.95
C SER A 156 0.69 3.97 -30.41
N ASP A 157 1.29 3.09 -31.20
CA ASP A 157 1.33 3.15 -32.66
C ASP A 157 0.13 2.41 -33.29
N HIS A 158 -0.63 1.66 -32.48
CA HIS A 158 -1.80 0.91 -32.97
C HIS A 158 -2.97 1.79 -33.43
N LEU A 159 -3.09 3.02 -32.95
CA LEU A 159 -4.09 3.98 -33.46
C LEU A 159 -3.64 4.71 -34.73
N LYS A 160 -2.34 4.70 -35.05
CA LYS A 160 -1.79 5.36 -36.26
C LYS A 160 -1.68 4.41 -37.47
N GLU A 161 -1.80 3.10 -37.27
CA GLU A 161 -1.74 2.09 -38.33
C GLU A 161 -3.11 1.54 -38.77
N PHE A 162 -4.18 2.33 -38.73
CA PHE A 162 -5.36 2.02 -39.54
C PHE A 162 -5.13 2.41 -41.01
N LYS A 163 -4.32 1.61 -41.71
CA LYS A 163 -4.30 1.63 -43.18
C LYS A 163 -5.54 0.93 -43.69
N PHE A 164 -6.54 1.72 -44.08
CA PHE A 164 -7.71 1.22 -44.80
C PHE A 164 -7.29 0.55 -46.11
N ASN A 165 -7.43 -0.77 -46.17
CA ASN A 165 -7.48 -1.48 -47.44
C ASN A 165 -8.83 -1.16 -48.09
N SER A 166 -8.85 -0.13 -48.93
CA SER A 166 -9.97 0.17 -49.84
C SER A 166 -10.01 -0.86 -50.98
N VAL A 167 -10.35 -2.11 -50.65
CA VAL A 167 -10.68 -3.10 -51.67
C VAL A 167 -12.21 -3.13 -51.79
N TYR A 168 -12.76 -2.20 -52.55
CA TYR A 168 -13.95 -2.49 -53.37
C TYR A 168 -13.95 -1.63 -54.63
N SER A 169 -13.65 -2.31 -55.74
CA SER A 169 -14.06 -1.91 -57.08
C SER A 169 -15.58 -1.88 -57.15
N ALA A 170 -16.16 -0.70 -57.34
CA ALA A 170 -17.55 -0.56 -57.76
C ALA A 170 -17.60 0.27 -59.05
N ASN A 171 -18.29 -0.29 -60.05
CA ASN A 171 -18.49 0.24 -61.39
C ASN A 171 -18.87 1.72 -61.40
N PRO A 172 -18.28 2.54 -62.30
CA PRO A 172 -18.59 3.95 -62.43
C PRO A 172 -19.86 4.12 -63.28
N THR A 173 -21.03 4.05 -62.67
CA THR A 173 -22.27 4.49 -63.33
C THR A 173 -23.13 5.33 -62.38
N LEU A 174 -22.98 6.65 -62.52
CA LEU A 174 -24.01 7.70 -62.38
C LEU A 174 -24.94 7.62 -61.15
N VAL A 175 -24.42 7.83 -59.93
CA VAL A 175 -25.23 8.15 -58.73
C VAL A 175 -24.46 9.14 -57.84
N THR A 176 -24.13 10.33 -58.35
CA THR A 176 -23.18 11.25 -57.67
C THR A 176 -23.73 11.93 -56.41
N PRO A 177 -24.92 12.58 -56.37
CA PRO A 177 -25.31 13.37 -55.20
C PRO A 177 -25.67 12.53 -53.96
N CYS A 178 -26.23 11.33 -54.16
CA CYS A 178 -26.69 10.45 -53.07
C CYS A 178 -25.50 9.78 -52.37
N SER A 179 -24.54 9.26 -53.14
CA SER A 179 -23.32 8.64 -52.61
C SER A 179 -22.43 9.66 -51.91
N ASP A 180 -22.29 10.86 -52.49
CA ASP A 180 -21.49 11.94 -51.89
C ASP A 180 -22.08 12.40 -50.55
N ALA A 181 -23.41 12.52 -50.46
CA ALA A 181 -24.09 12.87 -49.22
C ALA A 181 -23.92 11.81 -48.12
N ILE A 182 -23.97 10.52 -48.46
CA ILE A 182 -23.71 9.42 -47.50
C ILE A 182 -22.27 9.45 -47.00
N GLU A 183 -21.30 9.69 -47.90
CA GLU A 183 -19.89 9.74 -47.50
C GLU A 183 -19.64 10.90 -46.54
N VAL A 184 -20.23 12.08 -46.78
CA VAL A 184 -20.12 13.23 -45.87
C VAL A 184 -20.66 12.89 -44.48
N VAL A 185 -21.87 12.34 -44.39
CA VAL A 185 -22.48 12.00 -43.08
C VAL A 185 -21.69 10.88 -42.37
N TYR A 186 -21.20 9.89 -43.10
CA TYR A 186 -20.34 8.84 -42.55
C TYR A 186 -19.04 9.42 -41.96
N GLN A 187 -18.36 10.31 -42.68
CA GLN A 187 -17.11 10.92 -42.20
C GLN A 187 -17.36 11.85 -41.02
N GLU A 188 -18.45 12.62 -41.02
CA GLU A 188 -18.84 13.46 -39.87
C GLU A 188 -19.09 12.60 -38.61
N THR A 189 -19.82 11.49 -38.76
CA THR A 189 -20.10 10.56 -37.66
C THR A 189 -18.83 9.88 -37.17
N LEU A 190 -17.94 9.45 -38.09
CA LEU A 190 -16.65 8.86 -37.75
C LEU A 190 -15.77 9.82 -36.95
N ASN A 191 -15.68 11.09 -37.39
CA ASN A 191 -14.90 12.11 -36.69
C ASN A 191 -15.46 12.38 -35.28
N LEU A 192 -16.78 12.37 -35.11
CA LEU A 192 -17.42 12.52 -33.80
C LEU A 192 -17.03 11.36 -32.87
N LEU A 193 -17.14 10.11 -33.34
CA LEU A 193 -16.78 8.93 -32.56
C LEU A 193 -15.28 8.92 -32.18
N VAL A 194 -14.40 9.32 -33.10
CA VAL A 194 -12.96 9.47 -32.81
C VAL A 194 -12.74 10.52 -31.71
N SER A 195 -13.37 11.70 -31.82
CA SER A 195 -13.27 12.76 -30.81
C SER A 195 -13.76 12.29 -29.44
N GLN A 196 -14.86 11.53 -29.39
CA GLN A 196 -15.38 10.97 -28.14
C GLN A 196 -14.42 9.95 -27.54
N SER A 197 -13.84 9.07 -28.36
CA SER A 197 -12.83 8.12 -27.89
C SER A 197 -11.62 8.83 -27.31
N GLU A 198 -11.10 9.86 -27.98
CA GLU A 198 -9.96 10.64 -27.50
C GLU A 198 -10.27 11.36 -26.19
N GLU A 199 -11.47 11.93 -26.06
CA GLU A 199 -11.93 12.56 -24.82
C GLU A 199 -12.02 11.55 -23.68
N GLN A 200 -12.59 10.35 -23.92
CA GLN A 200 -12.68 9.30 -22.91
C GLN A 200 -11.31 8.79 -22.47
N ILE A 201 -10.35 8.67 -23.40
CA ILE A 201 -8.96 8.33 -23.06
C ILE A 201 -8.36 9.42 -22.17
N LEU A 202 -8.49 10.69 -22.54
CA LEU A 202 -7.93 11.80 -21.77
C LEU A 202 -8.52 11.87 -20.36
N GLN A 203 -9.85 11.81 -20.24
CA GLN A 203 -10.51 11.83 -18.95
C GLN A 203 -10.21 10.58 -18.09
N SER A 204 -9.91 9.44 -18.71
CA SER A 204 -9.48 8.25 -17.98
C SER A 204 -8.05 8.39 -17.47
N GLN A 205 -7.15 8.94 -18.30
CA GLN A 205 -5.78 9.23 -17.90
C GLN A 205 -5.76 10.17 -16.69
N GLU A 206 -6.51 11.28 -16.74
CA GLU A 206 -6.62 12.21 -15.61
C GLU A 206 -7.16 11.54 -14.34
N PHE A 207 -8.18 10.69 -14.47
CA PHE A 207 -8.76 9.95 -13.34
C PHE A 207 -7.75 8.99 -12.68
N TYR A 208 -7.08 8.16 -13.48
CA TYR A 208 -6.11 7.20 -12.93
C TYR A 208 -4.83 7.87 -12.42
N GLU A 209 -4.43 9.02 -12.98
CA GLU A 209 -3.35 9.83 -12.39
C GLU A 209 -3.75 10.41 -11.03
N GLY A 210 -4.99 10.87 -10.87
CA GLY A 210 -5.51 11.27 -9.57
C GLY A 210 -5.44 10.13 -8.53
N ILE A 211 -5.77 8.90 -8.95
CA ILE A 211 -5.65 7.72 -8.07
C ILE A 211 -4.18 7.44 -7.71
N ARG A 212 -3.23 7.58 -8.64
CA ARG A 212 -1.79 7.41 -8.36
C ARG A 212 -1.29 8.46 -7.37
N GLU A 213 -1.73 9.71 -7.50
CA GLU A 213 -1.44 10.78 -6.55
C GLU A 213 -1.99 10.47 -5.16
N ASP A 214 -3.24 10.00 -5.06
CA ASP A 214 -3.84 9.56 -3.80
C ASP A 214 -3.05 8.42 -3.14
N ILE A 215 -2.60 7.42 -3.93
CA ILE A 215 -1.77 6.31 -3.43
C ILE A 215 -0.44 6.83 -2.88
N LEU A 216 0.17 7.81 -3.53
CA LEU A 216 1.41 8.44 -3.07
C LEU A 216 1.20 9.25 -1.78
N ASN A 217 0.08 9.95 -1.67
CA ASN A 217 -0.29 10.68 -0.46
C ASN A 217 -0.49 9.70 0.72
N ILE A 218 -1.22 8.62 0.51
CA ILE A 218 -1.42 7.56 1.52
C ILE A 218 -0.10 6.91 1.94
N LYS A 219 0.82 6.68 0.99
CA LYS A 219 2.17 6.22 1.31
C LYS A 219 2.88 7.17 2.26
N SER A 220 2.81 8.46 1.97
CA SER A 220 3.46 9.51 2.77
C SER A 220 2.84 9.63 4.16
N GLU A 221 1.51 9.57 4.26
CA GLU A 221 0.78 9.54 5.53
C GLU A 221 1.15 8.33 6.39
N ARG A 222 1.30 7.15 5.78
CA ARG A 222 1.74 5.93 6.49
C ARG A 222 3.17 6.05 7.02
N PHE A 223 4.08 6.67 6.27
CA PHE A 223 5.43 6.95 6.75
C PHE A 223 5.43 7.94 7.90
N ALA A 224 4.66 9.02 7.81
CA ALA A 224 4.53 9.98 8.91
C ALA A 224 3.96 9.30 10.17
N TYR A 225 2.92 8.49 10.02
CA TYR A 225 2.35 7.71 11.12
C TYR A 225 3.37 6.73 11.74
N LEU A 226 4.19 6.06 10.93
CA LEU A 226 5.26 5.18 11.43
C LEU A 226 6.28 5.97 12.25
N THR A 227 6.75 7.12 11.75
CA THR A 227 7.69 7.99 12.47
C THR A 227 7.12 8.45 13.81
N ASP A 228 5.87 8.92 13.83
CA ASP A 228 5.21 9.36 15.06
C ASP A 228 5.02 8.20 16.05
N THR A 229 4.66 7.00 15.56
CA THR A 229 4.48 5.80 16.37
C THR A 229 5.81 5.33 16.98
N LEU A 230 6.89 5.32 16.20
CA LEU A 230 8.24 4.98 16.67
C LEU A 230 8.69 5.94 17.76
N GLN A 231 8.56 7.25 17.53
CA GLN A 231 8.93 8.26 18.49
C GLN A 231 8.10 8.16 19.78
N GLY A 232 6.78 8.00 19.66
CA GLY A 232 5.89 7.80 20.81
C GLY A 232 6.26 6.55 21.63
N SER A 233 6.61 5.46 20.95
CA SER A 233 7.05 4.21 21.59
C SER A 233 8.39 4.40 22.34
N VAL A 234 9.36 5.10 21.73
CA VAL A 234 10.62 5.45 22.39
C VAL A 234 10.37 6.30 23.63
N ASP A 235 9.52 7.32 23.54
CA ASP A 235 9.20 8.21 24.68
C ASP A 235 8.47 7.48 25.82
N GLU A 236 7.60 6.52 25.49
CA GLU A 236 6.95 5.66 26.48
C GLU A 236 7.94 4.72 27.16
N LEU A 237 8.76 4.01 26.39
CA LEU A 237 9.80 3.11 26.91
C LEU A 237 10.82 3.86 27.77
N ARG A 238 11.19 5.08 27.37
CA ARG A 238 12.05 5.97 28.14
C ARG A 238 11.41 6.33 29.48
N ARG A 239 10.17 6.80 29.47
CA ARG A 239 9.43 7.14 30.71
C ARG A 239 9.32 5.94 31.63
N LEU A 240 8.99 4.77 31.07
CA LEU A 240 8.88 3.52 31.81
C LEU A 240 10.22 3.11 32.43
N GLY A 241 11.29 3.11 31.63
CA GLY A 241 12.61 2.71 32.07
C GLY A 241 13.15 3.61 33.18
N ILE A 242 12.94 4.93 33.06
CA ILE A 242 13.28 5.89 34.12
C ILE A 242 12.47 5.62 35.39
N ALA A 243 11.14 5.43 35.25
CA ALA A 243 10.26 5.22 36.40
C ALA A 243 10.62 3.93 37.17
N VAL A 244 10.84 2.82 36.46
CA VAL A 244 11.27 1.54 37.07
C VAL A 244 12.66 1.70 37.73
N ASN A 245 13.57 2.44 37.10
CA ASN A 245 14.89 2.70 37.65
C ASN A 245 14.83 3.51 38.96
N ILE A 246 14.00 4.56 39.01
CA ILE A 246 13.79 5.39 40.21
C ILE A 246 13.10 4.56 41.31
N ALA A 247 12.00 3.88 40.97
CA ALA A 247 11.26 3.06 41.93
C ALA A 247 12.13 2.00 42.58
N SER A 248 12.97 1.30 41.81
CA SER A 248 13.90 0.30 42.37
C SER A 248 14.94 0.90 43.31
N ASN A 249 15.45 2.10 43.02
CA ASN A 249 16.38 2.81 43.90
C ASN A 249 15.72 3.20 45.23
N GLU A 250 14.50 3.73 45.17
CA GLU A 250 13.72 4.13 46.34
C GLU A 250 13.38 2.93 47.22
N LEU A 251 12.89 1.84 46.62
CA LEU A 251 12.60 0.59 47.32
C LEU A 251 13.83 0.03 48.04
N LEU A 252 15.01 0.10 47.42
CA LEU A 252 16.25 -0.32 48.07
C LEU A 252 16.63 0.62 49.23
N ALA A 253 16.57 1.93 49.01
CA ALA A 253 16.95 2.94 50.01
C ALA A 253 16.06 2.88 51.26
N GLU A 254 14.77 2.57 51.09
CA GLU A 254 13.81 2.39 52.18
C GLU A 254 13.88 0.98 52.81
N GLY A 255 14.72 0.08 52.31
CA GLY A 255 14.86 -1.28 52.82
C GLY A 255 13.64 -2.18 52.52
N LYS A 256 12.80 -1.80 51.56
CA LYS A 256 11.60 -2.54 51.13
C LYS A 256 11.93 -3.72 50.23
N ILE A 257 13.09 -3.69 49.56
CA ILE A 257 13.63 -4.82 48.80
C ILE A 257 15.07 -5.09 49.20
N THR A 258 15.52 -6.33 49.02
CA THR A 258 16.92 -6.71 49.25
C THR A 258 17.82 -6.26 48.09
N GLU A 259 19.13 -6.20 48.32
CA GLU A 259 20.11 -5.94 47.23
C GLU A 259 20.00 -6.96 46.09
N GLU A 260 19.63 -8.19 46.41
CA GLU A 260 19.41 -9.25 45.42
C GLU A 260 18.25 -8.87 44.51
N ILE A 261 17.07 -8.60 45.06
CA ILE A 261 15.89 -8.19 44.27
C ILE A 261 16.17 -6.92 43.45
N TYR A 262 16.82 -5.93 44.06
CA TYR A 262 17.22 -4.71 43.36
C TYR A 262 18.06 -5.01 42.11
N TYR A 263 19.05 -5.89 42.23
CA TYR A 263 19.86 -6.31 41.09
C TYR A 263 19.02 -7.02 40.02
N GLY A 264 18.08 -7.88 40.44
CA GLY A 264 17.14 -8.55 39.53
C GLY A 264 16.32 -7.55 38.71
N VAL A 265 15.86 -6.46 39.34
CA VAL A 265 15.15 -5.38 38.64
C VAL A 265 16.07 -4.68 37.63
N LYS A 266 17.35 -4.43 37.96
CA LYS A 266 18.28 -3.81 37.00
C LYS A 266 18.56 -4.71 35.80
N VAL A 267 18.74 -6.01 36.04
CA VAL A 267 18.95 -6.98 34.95
C VAL A 267 17.73 -7.05 34.04
N PHE A 268 16.54 -7.17 34.63
CA PHE A 268 15.28 -7.13 33.89
C PHE A 268 15.14 -5.85 33.07
N LEU A 269 15.37 -4.67 33.69
CA LEU A 269 15.25 -3.37 33.03
C LEU A 269 16.16 -3.25 31.81
N VAL A 270 17.43 -3.62 31.92
CA VAL A 270 18.37 -3.57 30.78
C VAL A 270 17.92 -4.52 29.68
N ALA A 271 17.62 -5.78 30.00
CA ALA A 271 17.19 -6.76 28.99
C ALA A 271 15.89 -6.34 28.31
N PHE A 272 14.95 -5.78 29.07
CA PHE A 272 13.69 -5.24 28.56
C PHE A 272 13.93 -4.07 27.59
N LEU A 273 14.76 -3.09 27.95
CA LEU A 273 15.06 -1.94 27.10
C LEU A 273 15.85 -2.34 25.85
N VAL A 274 16.84 -3.24 25.97
CA VAL A 274 17.60 -3.77 24.83
C VAL A 274 16.69 -4.52 23.87
N LYS A 275 15.81 -5.41 24.37
CA LYS A 275 14.84 -6.11 23.50
C LYS A 275 13.85 -5.15 22.86
N SER A 276 13.38 -4.14 23.61
CA SER A 276 12.49 -3.11 23.08
C SER A 276 13.13 -2.36 21.93
N ARG A 277 14.40 -1.94 22.07
CA ARG A 277 15.17 -1.33 20.98
C ARG A 277 15.26 -2.24 19.76
N GLN A 278 15.60 -3.51 19.93
CA GLN A 278 15.67 -4.45 18.82
C GLN A 278 14.32 -4.58 18.11
N ASN A 279 13.23 -4.69 18.86
CA ASN A 279 11.88 -4.75 18.30
C ASN A 279 11.48 -3.46 17.58
N LEU A 280 11.90 -2.28 18.06
CA LEU A 280 11.65 -1.00 17.38
C LEU A 280 12.38 -0.91 16.04
N ILE A 281 13.65 -1.34 15.98
CA ILE A 281 14.42 -1.41 14.73
C ILE A 281 13.73 -2.36 13.76
N MET A 282 13.36 -3.56 14.23
CA MET A 282 12.65 -4.54 13.40
C MET A 282 11.30 -4.01 12.90
N MET A 283 10.58 -3.26 13.74
CA MET A 283 9.32 -2.62 13.38
C MET A 283 9.52 -1.56 12.29
N GLU A 284 10.50 -0.67 12.44
CA GLU A 284 10.84 0.35 11.45
C GLU A 284 11.17 -0.28 10.10
N ASP A 285 12.07 -1.26 10.08
CA ASP A 285 12.53 -1.94 8.85
C ASP A 285 11.37 -2.67 8.15
N THR A 286 10.59 -3.45 8.91
CA THR A 286 9.53 -4.29 8.32
C THR A 286 8.35 -3.46 7.87
N ILE A 287 7.93 -2.45 8.64
CA ILE A 287 6.79 -1.60 8.27
C ILE A 287 7.17 -0.71 7.08
N THR A 288 8.39 -0.17 7.02
CA THR A 288 8.89 0.57 5.85
C THR A 288 8.79 -0.29 4.59
N ALA A 289 9.31 -1.53 4.65
CA ALA A 289 9.23 -2.46 3.53
C ALA A 289 7.78 -2.78 3.15
N ALA A 290 6.91 -3.00 4.13
CA ALA A 290 5.48 -3.25 3.93
C ALA A 290 4.76 -2.08 3.23
N ILE A 291 5.01 -0.84 3.67
CA ILE A 291 4.46 0.38 3.06
C ILE A 291 4.89 0.47 1.59
N ASP A 292 6.16 0.22 1.30
CA ASP A 292 6.67 0.22 -0.06
C ASP A 292 6.06 -0.89 -0.92
N THR A 293 5.92 -2.10 -0.38
CA THR A 293 5.26 -3.22 -1.08
C THR A 293 3.81 -2.91 -1.41
N ILE A 294 3.03 -2.38 -0.47
CA ILE A 294 1.64 -1.95 -0.70
C ILE A 294 1.59 -0.91 -1.81
N TYR A 295 2.44 0.12 -1.74
CA TYR A 295 2.49 1.15 -2.76
C TYR A 295 2.67 0.54 -4.16
N GLN A 296 3.60 -0.39 -4.32
CA GLN A 296 3.83 -1.05 -5.61
C GLN A 296 2.62 -1.89 -6.06
N ILE A 297 1.94 -2.58 -5.14
CA ILE A 297 0.74 -3.37 -5.44
C ILE A 297 -0.40 -2.47 -5.89
N ASP A 298 -0.67 -1.39 -5.15
CA ASP A 298 -1.78 -0.48 -5.44
C ASP A 298 -1.52 0.26 -6.78
N ILE A 299 -0.28 0.67 -7.06
CA ILE A 299 0.10 1.22 -8.38
C ILE A 299 -0.10 0.17 -9.48
N GLY A 300 0.38 -1.06 -9.29
CA GLY A 300 0.22 -2.13 -10.29
C GLY A 300 -1.25 -2.44 -10.59
N ARG A 301 -2.11 -2.45 -9.57
CA ARG A 301 -3.57 -2.61 -9.74
C ARG A 301 -4.20 -1.42 -10.47
N THR A 302 -3.74 -0.20 -10.19
CA THR A 302 -4.20 1.02 -10.87
C THR A 302 -3.83 1.00 -12.35
N ASP A 303 -2.60 0.63 -12.67
CA ASP A 303 -2.14 0.49 -14.06
C ASP A 303 -2.90 -0.61 -14.80
N GLN A 304 -3.15 -1.74 -14.14
CA GLN A 304 -3.96 -2.82 -14.72
C GLN A 304 -5.40 -2.37 -14.99
N ALA A 305 -6.04 -1.66 -14.05
CA ALA A 305 -7.39 -1.15 -14.22
C ALA A 305 -7.47 -0.14 -15.38
N TYR A 306 -6.50 0.77 -15.48
CA TYR A 306 -6.39 1.69 -16.60
C TYR A 306 -6.26 0.95 -17.95
N ASN A 307 -5.36 -0.02 -18.04
CA ASN A 307 -5.17 -0.79 -19.28
C ASN A 307 -6.44 -1.57 -19.66
N ASN A 308 -7.09 -2.22 -18.70
CA ASN A 308 -8.36 -2.93 -18.92
C ASN A 308 -9.45 -1.97 -19.41
N PHE A 309 -9.51 -0.75 -18.88
CA PHE A 309 -10.43 0.28 -19.36
C PHE A 309 -10.15 0.67 -20.81
N ILE A 310 -8.88 0.92 -21.17
CA ILE A 310 -8.48 1.26 -22.53
C ILE A 310 -8.82 0.13 -23.50
N GLU A 311 -8.56 -1.12 -23.13
CA GLU A 311 -8.93 -2.29 -23.95
C GLU A 311 -10.45 -2.39 -24.15
N LYS A 312 -11.26 -2.18 -23.10
CA LYS A 312 -12.72 -2.14 -23.20
C LYS A 312 -13.18 -1.02 -24.13
N LEU A 313 -12.61 0.18 -24.02
CA LEU A 313 -12.95 1.32 -24.87
C LEU A 313 -12.65 1.05 -26.35
N ILE A 314 -11.48 0.48 -26.65
CA ILE A 314 -11.10 0.11 -28.02
C ILE A 314 -12.07 -0.92 -28.58
N ALA A 315 -12.43 -1.95 -27.79
CA ALA A 315 -13.37 -2.98 -28.23
C ALA A 315 -14.77 -2.40 -28.55
N VAL A 316 -15.27 -1.51 -27.71
CA VAL A 316 -16.55 -0.81 -27.94
C VAL A 316 -16.46 0.09 -29.17
N PHE A 317 -15.37 0.84 -29.31
CA PHE A 317 -15.12 1.68 -30.48
C PHE A 317 -15.12 0.87 -31.77
N ASP A 318 -14.39 -0.24 -31.82
CA ASP A 318 -14.32 -1.14 -32.98
C ASP A 318 -15.70 -1.72 -33.34
N GLU A 319 -16.51 -2.07 -32.34
CA GLU A 319 -17.87 -2.55 -32.55
C GLU A 319 -18.74 -1.46 -33.19
N VAL A 320 -18.73 -0.24 -32.65
CA VAL A 320 -19.49 0.89 -33.18
C VAL A 320 -19.04 1.26 -34.61
N ILE A 321 -17.74 1.20 -34.90
CA ILE A 321 -17.20 1.45 -36.25
C ILE A 321 -17.64 0.38 -37.24
N LYS A 322 -17.64 -0.89 -36.86
CA LYS A 322 -18.16 -1.98 -37.72
C LYS A 322 -19.63 -1.76 -38.05
N ASP A 323 -20.38 -1.34 -37.05
CA ASP A 323 -21.79 -1.03 -37.13
C ASP A 323 -22.08 0.16 -38.05
N LEU A 324 -21.30 1.24 -37.91
CA LEU A 324 -21.35 2.41 -38.78
C LEU A 324 -21.03 2.06 -40.24
N ASN A 325 -20.03 1.19 -40.46
CA ASN A 325 -19.69 0.68 -41.79
C ASN A 325 -20.83 -0.13 -42.41
N SER A 326 -21.53 -0.95 -41.61
CA SER A 326 -22.71 -1.69 -42.07
C SER A 326 -23.84 -0.75 -42.50
N THR A 327 -24.11 0.31 -41.72
CA THR A 327 -25.08 1.35 -42.07
C THR A 327 -24.70 2.05 -43.36
N LYS A 328 -23.41 2.41 -43.54
CA LYS A 328 -22.89 2.99 -44.79
C LYS A 328 -23.17 2.09 -45.99
N ILE A 329 -22.85 0.80 -45.91
CA ILE A 329 -23.09 -0.16 -47.00
C ILE A 329 -24.58 -0.28 -47.32
N GLY A 330 -25.44 -0.36 -46.30
CA GLY A 330 -26.89 -0.39 -46.47
C GLY A 330 -27.42 0.86 -47.18
N ALA A 331 -26.96 2.04 -46.77
CA ALA A 331 -27.34 3.31 -47.36
C ALA A 331 -26.87 3.41 -48.84
N LEU A 332 -25.63 3.02 -49.14
CA LEU A 332 -25.11 3.03 -50.52
C LEU A 332 -25.89 2.08 -51.44
N ASN A 333 -26.22 0.87 -50.97
CA ASN A 333 -27.04 -0.07 -51.73
C ASN A 333 -28.44 0.49 -52.02
N ASN A 334 -29.03 1.24 -51.08
CA ASN A 334 -30.32 1.90 -51.28
C ASN A 334 -30.23 3.06 -52.29
N CYS A 335 -29.12 3.80 -52.36
CA CYS A 335 -28.89 4.77 -53.44
C CYS A 335 -28.83 4.07 -54.82
N HIS A 336 -28.20 2.90 -54.91
CA HIS A 336 -28.11 2.15 -56.17
C HIS A 336 -29.48 1.59 -56.65
N ASN A 337 -30.32 1.14 -55.71
CA ASN A 337 -31.64 0.57 -56.04
C ASN A 337 -32.68 1.60 -56.52
N GLN A 338 -32.39 2.90 -56.43
CA GLN A 338 -33.26 3.96 -56.96
C GLN A 338 -32.96 4.37 -58.40
N GLY A 339 -31.88 3.86 -59.00
CA GLY A 339 -31.61 4.03 -60.44
C GLY A 339 -32.31 3.02 -61.36
N GLY A 340 -33.09 2.09 -60.81
CA GLY A 340 -33.64 0.94 -61.55
C GLY A 340 -35.16 0.92 -61.77
N GLY A 341 -35.89 1.98 -61.40
CA GLY A 341 -37.36 2.00 -61.44
C GLY A 341 -37.94 2.85 -62.58
N SER A 342 -38.30 2.18 -63.68
CA SER A 342 -39.20 2.55 -64.81
C SER A 342 -38.83 3.74 -65.72
#